data_AF-A0A661HRK0-F1
#
_entry.id   AF-A0A661HRK0-F1
#
_cell.length_a   1.000
_cell.length_b   1.000
_cell.length_c   1.000
_cell.angle_alpha   90.00
_cell.angle_beta   90.00
_cell.angle_gamma   90.00
#
_symmetry.space_group_name_H-M   'P 1'
#
loop_
_entity.id
_entity.type
_entity.pdbx_description
1 polymer ?
#
loop_
_entity_poly.entity_id
_entity_poly.type
_entity_poly.pdbx_seq_one_letter_code
_entity_poly.pdbx_strand_id
1 'polypeptide(L)'
;TFSDAYRKKYARYFDAKQVLYDKNYPKGLGLEGIWKGNTAKDAPLLTVYRHFDSASVHRGAIGELPRTMWVIDYPQLERIYYSLVAGYDVYGNVSHQTNVRRYMDFLRMEGEANFLAYLPAKDRLPLFKSWYLGDKHIEKKMYHIMDHEAKINYRTSYPKGEFIEKVVKKHILKSTGIAFDSINYYKEGEHPPRMPKKFRTHRDFLQGARSLTAAGTGFVKHITDHGANLMHLRIIMPDGKDRVNTLVVNRWHDNVNSLFGEEKRLDSNKDTIDIIKGSVGSYPNLFAVVHHKDMPDFFDLIVNFDGSEKDMERVKKYLLSRSDSKFWETFDWFQNHFNKADPLQAGLYDLNRYYRKVW
;
A
#
# COMPACT_ATOMS: atom_id res chain seq x y z
N THR A 1 -29.68 3.38 17.54
CA THR A 1 -29.98 2.40 16.49
C THR A 1 -29.31 2.83 15.20
N PHE A 2 -28.60 1.94 14.52
CA PHE A 2 -27.95 2.28 13.25
C PHE A 2 -29.02 2.43 12.16
N SER A 3 -29.15 3.62 11.57
CA SER A 3 -30.15 3.87 10.53
C SER A 3 -29.55 3.66 9.14
N ASP A 4 -30.26 2.92 8.29
CA ASP A 4 -29.95 2.79 6.86
C ASP A 4 -30.18 4.10 6.07
N ALA A 5 -30.63 5.18 6.71
CA ALA A 5 -30.90 6.46 6.06
C ALA A 5 -29.68 7.00 5.28
N TYR A 6 -28.47 6.88 5.84
CA TYR A 6 -27.26 7.29 5.12
C TYR A 6 -27.03 6.43 3.88
N ARG A 7 -27.07 5.10 4.03
CA ARG A 7 -26.90 4.16 2.91
C ARG A 7 -27.87 4.47 1.76
N LYS A 8 -29.14 4.75 2.10
CA LYS A 8 -30.17 5.16 1.12
C LYS A 8 -29.89 6.52 0.47
N LYS A 9 -29.37 7.50 1.22
CA LYS A 9 -28.95 8.80 0.67
C LYS A 9 -27.73 8.65 -0.24
N TYR A 10 -26.73 7.88 0.18
CA TYR A 10 -25.55 7.56 -0.62
C TYR A 10 -25.94 6.87 -1.93
N ALA A 11 -26.79 5.84 -1.89
CA ALA A 11 -27.22 5.14 -3.09
C ALA A 11 -27.91 6.09 -4.09
N ARG A 12 -28.88 6.90 -3.62
CA ARG A 12 -29.55 7.90 -4.47
C ARG A 12 -28.58 8.92 -5.07
N TYR A 13 -27.62 9.41 -4.28
CA TYR A 13 -26.59 10.33 -4.76
C TYR A 13 -25.71 9.67 -5.83
N PHE A 14 -25.25 8.45 -5.56
CA PHE A 14 -24.38 7.71 -6.47
C PHE A 14 -25.09 7.43 -7.80
N ASP A 15 -26.35 7.00 -7.77
CA ASP A 15 -27.15 6.76 -8.97
C ASP A 15 -27.35 8.05 -9.78
N ALA A 16 -27.67 9.17 -9.13
CA ALA A 16 -27.78 10.48 -9.79
C ALA A 16 -26.45 10.95 -10.41
N LYS A 17 -25.32 10.68 -9.73
CA LYS A 17 -23.98 10.95 -10.24
C LYS A 17 -23.68 10.11 -11.48
N GLN A 18 -24.03 8.82 -11.49
CA GLN A 18 -23.84 7.97 -12.68
C GLN A 18 -24.64 8.50 -13.87
N VAL A 19 -25.92 8.83 -13.69
CA VAL A 19 -26.77 9.44 -14.75
C VAL A 19 -26.15 10.73 -15.32
N LEU A 20 -25.61 11.59 -14.45
CA LEU A 20 -24.93 12.80 -14.88
C LEU A 20 -23.65 12.50 -15.68
N TYR A 21 -22.88 11.50 -15.26
CA TYR A 21 -21.67 11.08 -15.95
C TYR A 21 -21.99 10.47 -17.31
N ASP A 22 -22.99 9.58 -17.42
CA ASP A 22 -23.41 9.00 -18.70
C ASP A 22 -23.84 10.10 -19.69
N LYS A 23 -24.60 11.10 -19.21
CA LYS A 23 -25.02 12.25 -20.02
C LYS A 23 -23.84 13.10 -20.50
N ASN A 24 -22.86 13.37 -19.64
CA ASN A 24 -21.76 14.28 -19.95
C ASN A 24 -20.59 13.60 -20.67
N TYR A 25 -20.47 12.28 -20.54
CA TYR A 25 -19.44 11.47 -21.17
C TYR A 25 -20.06 10.38 -22.05
N PRO A 26 -20.82 10.74 -23.11
CA PRO A 26 -21.52 9.79 -23.97
C PRO A 26 -20.59 8.86 -24.77
N LYS A 27 -19.28 9.18 -24.80
CA LYS A 27 -18.22 8.36 -25.41
C LYS A 27 -17.34 7.68 -24.36
N GLY A 28 -17.72 7.73 -23.08
CA GLY A 28 -16.94 7.28 -21.94
C GLY A 28 -15.84 8.24 -21.49
N LEU A 29 -15.24 7.91 -20.34
CA LEU A 29 -14.10 8.60 -19.77
C LEU A 29 -12.80 8.22 -20.49
N GLY A 30 -12.03 9.21 -20.90
CA GLY A 30 -10.66 9.03 -21.39
C GLY A 30 -9.61 9.46 -20.36
N LEU A 31 -8.32 9.31 -20.67
CA LEU A 31 -7.23 9.69 -19.76
C LEU A 31 -7.33 11.15 -19.30
N GLU A 32 -7.91 12.04 -20.12
CA GLU A 32 -8.17 13.43 -19.80
C GLU A 32 -9.02 13.65 -18.53
N GLY A 33 -9.78 12.64 -18.10
CA GLY A 33 -10.53 12.68 -16.84
C GLY A 33 -9.66 12.57 -15.58
N ILE A 34 -8.40 12.15 -15.72
CA ILE A 34 -7.44 12.11 -14.63
C ILE A 34 -6.69 13.44 -14.59
N TRP A 35 -6.61 14.07 -13.42
CA TRP A 35 -5.79 15.26 -13.27
C TRP A 35 -4.31 14.91 -13.45
N LYS A 36 -3.63 15.55 -14.42
CA LYS A 36 -2.23 15.25 -14.76
C LYS A 36 -1.20 15.96 -13.86
N GLY A 37 -1.64 16.85 -12.98
CA GLY A 37 -0.81 17.86 -12.32
C GLY A 37 -0.68 19.13 -13.18
N ASN A 38 -0.44 20.26 -12.55
CA ASN A 38 -0.15 21.55 -13.18
C ASN A 38 1.32 21.97 -12.98
N THR A 39 1.94 21.56 -11.87
CA THR A 39 3.32 21.89 -11.51
C THR A 39 4.15 20.66 -11.18
N ALA A 40 5.48 20.84 -11.09
CA ALA A 40 6.39 19.79 -10.66
C ALA A 40 6.14 19.30 -9.22
N LYS A 41 5.55 20.13 -8.36
CA LYS A 41 5.29 19.80 -6.95
C LYS A 41 4.00 19.02 -6.75
N ASP A 42 3.11 19.02 -7.74
CA ASP A 42 1.82 18.36 -7.63
C ASP A 42 1.98 16.83 -7.49
N ALA A 43 0.97 16.20 -6.90
CA ALA A 43 0.90 14.78 -6.64
C ALA A 43 -0.42 14.18 -7.21
N PRO A 44 -0.56 14.09 -8.54
CA PRO A 44 -1.75 13.52 -9.18
C PRO A 44 -1.94 12.02 -8.92
N LEU A 45 -0.94 11.36 -8.33
CA LEU A 45 -0.98 9.97 -7.91
C LEU A 45 -0.32 9.85 -6.53
N LEU A 46 -0.97 9.11 -5.65
CA LEU A 46 -0.50 8.84 -4.29
C LEU A 46 -0.54 7.32 -4.05
N THR A 47 0.48 6.79 -3.40
CA THR A 47 0.47 5.44 -2.82
C THR A 47 0.11 5.56 -1.35
N VAL A 48 -0.86 4.76 -0.89
CA VAL A 48 -1.19 4.64 0.53
C VAL A 48 -0.81 3.26 1.02
N TYR A 49 0.11 3.19 1.99
CA TYR A 49 0.40 1.97 2.72
C TYR A 49 -0.39 1.93 4.01
N ARG A 50 -1.02 0.78 4.30
CA ARG A 50 -1.70 0.52 5.57
C ARG A 50 -0.80 -0.33 6.47
N HIS A 51 -0.52 0.19 7.65
CA HIS A 51 0.33 -0.42 8.68
C HIS A 51 -0.56 -0.86 9.85
N PHE A 52 -1.32 -1.94 9.66
CA PHE A 52 -2.37 -2.44 10.57
C PHE A 52 -3.46 -1.40 10.88
N ASP A 53 -3.22 -0.52 11.84
CA ASP A 53 -4.08 0.54 12.36
C ASP A 53 -3.42 1.93 12.30
N SER A 54 -2.35 2.06 11.52
CA SER A 54 -1.82 3.33 11.02
C SER A 54 -1.66 3.26 9.50
N ALA A 55 -1.30 4.38 8.87
CA ALA A 55 -1.05 4.44 7.44
C ALA A 55 0.02 5.47 7.12
N SER A 56 0.62 5.37 5.94
CA SER A 56 1.49 6.40 5.38
C SER A 56 1.09 6.70 3.95
N VAL A 57 1.07 7.97 3.59
CA VAL A 57 0.74 8.45 2.25
C VAL A 57 2.01 8.94 1.58
N HIS A 58 2.26 8.47 0.37
CA HIS A 58 3.47 8.79 -0.39
C HIS A 58 3.11 9.33 -1.76
N ARG A 59 3.95 10.24 -2.25
CA ARG A 59 3.80 10.83 -3.58
C ARG A 59 4.29 9.88 -4.67
N GLY A 60 3.43 9.59 -5.65
CA GLY A 60 3.78 8.82 -6.85
C GLY A 60 3.39 7.34 -6.80
N ALA A 61 3.89 6.56 -7.77
CA ALA A 61 3.63 5.13 -7.94
C ALA A 61 4.72 4.31 -7.22
N ILE A 62 4.58 4.16 -5.91
CA ILE A 62 5.52 3.42 -5.06
C ILE A 62 4.92 2.04 -4.75
N GLY A 63 5.76 1.00 -4.77
CA GLY A 63 5.36 -0.38 -4.50
C GLY A 63 5.02 -1.20 -5.74
N GLU A 64 4.47 -2.39 -5.50
CA GLU A 64 3.88 -3.22 -6.55
C GLU A 64 2.57 -2.63 -7.11
N LEU A 65 2.03 -3.23 -8.18
CA LEU A 65 0.71 -2.84 -8.68
C LEU A 65 -0.37 -3.21 -7.65
N PRO A 66 -1.16 -2.25 -7.16
CA PRO A 66 -2.09 -2.53 -6.09
C PRO A 66 -3.28 -3.38 -6.58
N ARG A 67 -3.88 -4.12 -5.64
CA ARG A 67 -5.10 -4.88 -5.90
C ARG A 67 -6.27 -3.96 -6.23
N THR A 68 -6.46 -2.91 -5.44
CA THR A 68 -7.49 -1.88 -5.60
C THR A 68 -6.85 -0.53 -5.91
N MET A 69 -7.58 0.33 -6.64
CA MET A 69 -7.16 1.72 -6.86
C MET A 69 -8.39 2.62 -6.84
N TRP A 70 -8.22 3.84 -6.37
CA TRP A 70 -9.31 4.82 -6.32
C TRP A 70 -9.03 5.96 -7.29
N VAL A 71 -10.07 6.41 -7.98
CA VAL A 71 -10.10 7.73 -8.60
C VAL A 71 -11.03 8.59 -7.78
N ILE A 72 -10.51 9.68 -7.23
CA ILE A 72 -11.26 10.59 -6.37
C ILE A 72 -11.65 11.81 -7.19
N ASP A 73 -12.95 11.97 -7.46
CA ASP A 73 -13.48 13.19 -8.07
C ASP A 73 -13.76 14.25 -7.00
N TYR A 74 -14.00 15.49 -7.42
CA TYR A 74 -14.14 16.61 -6.50
C TYR A 74 -15.25 16.41 -5.44
N PRO A 75 -16.47 15.95 -5.77
CA PRO A 75 -17.50 15.70 -4.76
C PRO A 75 -17.15 14.57 -3.76
N GLN A 76 -16.36 13.58 -4.17
CA GLN A 76 -15.88 12.56 -3.25
C GLN A 76 -14.76 13.11 -2.35
N LEU A 77 -13.84 13.91 -2.90
CA LEU A 77 -12.79 14.59 -2.13
C LEU A 77 -13.40 15.44 -1.01
N GLU A 78 -14.41 16.25 -1.32
CA GLU A 78 -15.10 17.08 -0.32
C GLU A 78 -15.74 16.23 0.78
N ARG A 79 -16.46 15.16 0.41
CA ARG A 79 -17.09 14.27 1.40
C ARG A 79 -16.08 13.54 2.27
N ILE A 80 -14.95 13.12 1.71
CA ILE A 80 -13.83 12.55 2.48
C ILE A 80 -13.32 13.60 3.47
N TYR A 81 -13.00 14.81 3.00
CA TYR A 81 -12.48 15.89 3.84
C TYR A 81 -13.44 16.25 4.99
N TYR A 82 -14.72 16.49 4.70
CA TYR A 82 -15.67 16.85 5.75
C TYR A 82 -15.97 15.69 6.71
N SER A 83 -15.93 14.44 6.23
CA SER A 83 -16.20 13.28 7.10
C SER A 83 -15.01 12.87 7.96
N LEU A 84 -13.77 13.11 7.50
CA LEU A 84 -12.54 12.63 8.14
C LEU A 84 -11.66 13.71 8.75
N VAL A 85 -11.82 14.96 8.33
CA VAL A 85 -10.94 16.05 8.76
C VAL A 85 -11.76 17.10 9.50
N ALA A 86 -12.64 17.83 8.80
CA ALA A 86 -13.35 18.95 9.40
C ALA A 86 -14.43 18.51 10.41
N GLY A 87 -15.13 17.40 10.15
CA GLY A 87 -16.21 16.90 10.99
C GLY A 87 -15.85 15.67 11.83
N TYR A 88 -14.59 15.23 11.81
CA TYR A 88 -14.18 14.05 12.59
C TYR A 88 -13.76 14.43 14.00
N ASP A 89 -14.56 14.04 14.99
CA ASP A 89 -14.20 14.14 16.39
C ASP A 89 -13.54 12.83 16.89
N VAL A 90 -12.22 12.89 17.13
CA VAL A 90 -11.43 11.80 17.73
C VAL A 90 -11.85 11.49 19.17
N TYR A 91 -12.40 12.46 19.90
CA TYR A 91 -12.92 12.29 21.26
C TYR A 91 -14.43 12.02 21.29
N GLY A 92 -15.06 11.95 20.12
CA GLY A 92 -16.48 11.66 19.97
C GLY A 92 -16.85 10.24 20.43
N ASN A 93 -18.13 10.04 20.70
CA ASN A 93 -18.61 8.75 21.19
C ASN A 93 -18.46 7.60 20.17
N VAL A 94 -18.52 6.35 20.66
CA VAL A 94 -18.36 5.13 19.83
C VAL A 94 -19.36 5.08 18.67
N SER A 95 -20.57 5.64 18.83
CA SER A 95 -21.58 5.71 17.76
C SER A 95 -21.11 6.61 16.60
N HIS A 96 -20.53 7.77 16.90
CA HIS A 96 -19.93 8.67 15.92
C HIS A 96 -18.81 7.96 15.14
N GLN A 97 -17.84 7.39 15.84
CA GLN A 97 -16.70 6.70 15.23
C GLN A 97 -17.16 5.51 14.36
N THR A 98 -18.14 4.74 14.82
CA THR A 98 -18.71 3.61 14.06
C THR A 98 -19.44 4.07 12.79
N ASN A 99 -20.20 5.16 12.86
CA ASN A 99 -20.90 5.71 11.71
C ASN A 99 -19.92 6.24 10.67
N VAL A 100 -18.89 6.98 11.09
CA VAL A 100 -17.83 7.45 10.19
C VAL A 100 -17.15 6.27 9.51
N ARG A 101 -16.79 5.21 10.25
CA ARG A 101 -16.16 4.02 9.67
C ARG A 101 -17.04 3.35 8.59
N ARG A 102 -18.36 3.30 8.78
CA ARG A 102 -19.31 2.83 7.74
C ARG A 102 -19.38 3.77 6.55
N TYR A 103 -19.35 5.08 6.78
CA TYR A 103 -19.33 6.07 5.70
C TYR A 103 -18.08 5.94 4.84
N MET A 104 -16.94 5.62 5.46
CA MET A 104 -15.69 5.34 4.75
C MET A 104 -15.77 4.14 3.82
N ASP A 105 -16.49 3.07 4.18
CA ASP A 105 -16.67 1.94 3.24
C ASP A 105 -17.38 2.37 1.96
N PHE A 106 -18.41 3.22 2.08
CA PHE A 106 -19.12 3.76 0.92
C PHE A 106 -18.26 4.71 0.10
N LEU A 107 -17.52 5.61 0.75
CA LEU A 107 -16.61 6.53 0.05
C LEU A 107 -15.48 5.78 -0.64
N ARG A 108 -14.93 4.73 -0.02
CA ARG A 108 -13.97 3.82 -0.66
C ARG A 108 -14.56 3.16 -1.90
N MET A 109 -15.71 2.51 -1.74
CA MET A 109 -16.42 1.85 -2.84
C MET A 109 -16.68 2.80 -4.00
N GLU A 110 -17.00 4.05 -3.71
CA GLU A 110 -17.18 5.08 -4.73
C GLU A 110 -15.89 5.36 -5.50
N GLY A 111 -14.75 5.48 -4.82
CA GLY A 111 -13.45 5.72 -5.47
C GLY A 111 -13.01 4.55 -6.34
N GLU A 112 -13.26 3.35 -5.86
CA GLU A 112 -13.07 2.09 -6.60
C GLU A 112 -13.98 2.04 -7.84
N ALA A 113 -15.26 2.42 -7.72
CA ALA A 113 -16.18 2.47 -8.84
C ALA A 113 -15.78 3.55 -9.87
N ASN A 114 -15.37 4.74 -9.41
CA ASN A 114 -14.84 5.79 -10.29
C ASN A 114 -13.60 5.29 -11.06
N PHE A 115 -12.71 4.54 -10.42
CA PHE A 115 -11.55 3.93 -11.09
C PHE A 115 -12.01 2.91 -12.15
N LEU A 116 -12.95 2.04 -11.81
CA LEU A 116 -13.48 1.02 -12.73
C LEU A 116 -14.14 1.64 -13.97
N ALA A 117 -14.69 2.86 -13.88
CA ALA A 117 -15.26 3.56 -15.04
C ALA A 117 -14.23 3.84 -16.15
N TYR A 118 -12.94 3.79 -15.85
CA TYR A 118 -11.88 3.90 -16.86
C TYR A 118 -11.54 2.57 -17.53
N LEU A 119 -12.02 1.43 -17.02
CA LEU A 119 -11.75 0.09 -17.59
C LEU A 119 -12.84 -0.32 -18.60
N PRO A 120 -12.58 -1.33 -19.45
CA PRO A 120 -13.60 -1.89 -20.34
C PRO A 120 -14.81 -2.41 -19.55
N ALA A 121 -16.02 -2.16 -20.04
CA ALA A 121 -17.26 -2.43 -19.30
C ALA A 121 -17.36 -3.90 -18.82
N LYS A 122 -16.93 -4.83 -19.67
CA LYS A 122 -16.89 -6.28 -19.39
C LYS A 122 -16.04 -6.65 -18.17
N ASP A 123 -15.00 -5.88 -17.86
CA ASP A 123 -14.02 -6.21 -16.81
C ASP A 123 -14.40 -5.60 -15.45
N ARG A 124 -15.27 -4.57 -15.43
CA ARG A 124 -15.57 -3.77 -14.23
C ARG A 124 -16.17 -4.58 -13.09
N LEU A 125 -17.30 -5.25 -13.35
CA LEU A 125 -18.03 -5.98 -12.32
C LEU A 125 -17.29 -7.23 -11.83
N PRO A 126 -16.68 -8.07 -12.69
CA PRO A 126 -15.84 -9.17 -12.23
C PRO A 126 -14.68 -8.70 -11.35
N LEU A 127 -13.98 -7.64 -11.76
CA LEU A 127 -12.88 -7.07 -10.99
C LEU A 127 -13.35 -6.49 -9.66
N PHE A 128 -14.46 -5.75 -9.64
CA PHE A 128 -15.06 -5.24 -8.41
C PHE A 128 -15.36 -6.38 -7.43
N LYS A 129 -16.07 -7.44 -7.88
CA LYS A 129 -16.40 -8.59 -7.03
C LYS A 129 -15.15 -9.30 -6.49
N SER A 130 -14.08 -9.33 -7.28
CA SER A 130 -12.80 -9.91 -6.85
C SER A 130 -12.18 -9.18 -5.66
N TRP A 131 -12.54 -7.93 -5.37
CA TRP A 131 -12.05 -7.17 -4.21
C TRP A 131 -12.85 -7.38 -2.93
N TYR A 132 -14.00 -8.05 -3.03
CA TYR A 132 -14.98 -8.20 -1.96
C TYR A 132 -15.36 -9.66 -1.71
N LEU A 133 -14.40 -10.58 -1.83
CA LEU A 133 -14.63 -12.01 -1.63
C LEU A 133 -15.25 -12.27 -0.25
N GLY A 134 -16.27 -13.14 -0.22
CA GLY A 134 -17.03 -13.51 0.98
C GLY A 134 -18.13 -12.51 1.37
N ASP A 135 -18.26 -11.36 0.68
CA ASP A 135 -19.38 -10.45 0.87
C ASP A 135 -20.56 -10.85 -0.01
N LYS A 136 -21.43 -11.71 0.53
CA LYS A 136 -22.63 -12.20 -0.16
C LYS A 136 -23.52 -11.07 -0.70
N HIS A 137 -23.50 -9.89 -0.08
CA HIS A 137 -24.31 -8.77 -0.52
C HIS A 137 -23.74 -8.16 -1.81
N ILE A 138 -22.43 -7.97 -1.87
CA ILE A 138 -21.74 -7.42 -3.04
C ILE A 138 -21.66 -8.46 -4.17
N GLU A 139 -21.35 -9.72 -3.85
CA GLU A 139 -21.26 -10.80 -4.83
C GLU A 139 -22.57 -11.00 -5.62
N LYS A 140 -23.71 -10.81 -4.95
CA LYS A 140 -25.04 -10.92 -5.55
C LYS A 140 -25.57 -9.60 -6.14
N LYS A 141 -24.93 -8.46 -5.86
CA LYS A 141 -25.41 -7.16 -6.36
C LYS A 141 -24.96 -6.94 -7.79
N MET A 142 -25.87 -6.41 -8.60
CA MET A 142 -25.53 -5.74 -9.86
C MET A 142 -25.11 -4.32 -9.51
N TYR A 143 -23.80 -4.09 -9.40
CA TYR A 143 -23.29 -2.73 -9.23
C TYR A 143 -23.23 -2.09 -10.62
N HIS A 144 -24.04 -1.06 -10.85
CA HIS A 144 -24.00 -0.30 -12.10
C HIS A 144 -22.84 0.69 -12.02
N ILE A 145 -21.82 0.51 -12.87
CA ILE A 145 -20.66 1.38 -12.98
C ILE A 145 -20.60 1.85 -14.43
N MET A 146 -21.23 3.00 -14.72
CA MET A 146 -21.31 3.67 -16.01
C MET A 146 -21.73 2.78 -17.19
N ASP A 147 -22.74 3.15 -17.96
CA ASP A 147 -23.23 2.28 -19.03
C ASP A 147 -22.31 2.27 -20.26
N HIS A 148 -21.54 3.35 -20.46
CA HIS A 148 -20.67 3.50 -21.62
C HIS A 148 -19.28 2.84 -21.45
N GLU A 149 -18.74 2.36 -22.57
CA GLU A 149 -17.35 1.90 -22.65
C GLU A 149 -16.37 3.03 -22.37
N ALA A 150 -15.21 2.70 -21.80
CA ALA A 150 -14.17 3.69 -21.55
C ALA A 150 -13.56 4.19 -22.87
N LYS A 151 -13.25 5.49 -22.95
CA LYS A 151 -12.61 6.13 -24.12
C LYS A 151 -11.10 5.91 -24.12
N ILE A 152 -10.68 4.68 -23.89
CA ILE A 152 -9.27 4.29 -23.77
C ILE A 152 -9.03 3.04 -24.62
N ASN A 153 -8.08 3.14 -25.55
CA ASN A 153 -7.75 2.02 -26.44
C ASN A 153 -6.83 1.03 -25.73
N TYR A 154 -7.35 -0.09 -25.25
CA TYR A 154 -6.57 -1.18 -24.65
C TYR A 154 -5.97 -2.11 -25.69
N ARG A 155 -4.78 -2.63 -25.40
CA ARG A 155 -4.00 -3.51 -26.29
C ARG A 155 -3.53 -4.80 -25.60
N THR A 156 -3.59 -4.86 -24.28
CA THR A 156 -3.17 -6.03 -23.51
C THR A 156 -4.39 -6.80 -22.98
N SER A 157 -4.14 -8.01 -22.48
CA SER A 157 -5.11 -8.78 -21.68
C SER A 157 -5.25 -8.27 -20.24
N TYR A 158 -4.50 -7.24 -19.87
CA TYR A 158 -4.41 -6.69 -18.51
C TYR A 158 -4.81 -5.21 -18.51
N PRO A 159 -6.10 -4.89 -18.69
CA PRO A 159 -6.56 -3.50 -18.84
C PRO A 159 -6.32 -2.67 -17.58
N LYS A 160 -6.36 -3.28 -16.39
CA LYS A 160 -6.04 -2.60 -15.12
C LYS A 160 -4.59 -2.09 -15.12
N GLY A 161 -3.62 -2.99 -15.30
CA GLY A 161 -2.21 -2.61 -15.40
C GLY A 161 -1.92 -1.66 -16.57
N GLU A 162 -2.52 -1.89 -17.74
CA GLU A 162 -2.32 -1.02 -18.91
C GLU A 162 -2.83 0.41 -18.67
N PHE A 163 -3.96 0.57 -17.98
CA PHE A 163 -4.47 1.89 -17.59
C PHE A 163 -3.49 2.61 -16.68
N ILE A 164 -3.06 1.94 -15.59
CA ILE A 164 -2.12 2.51 -14.61
C ILE A 164 -0.82 2.92 -15.32
N GLU A 165 -0.31 2.07 -16.21
CA GLU A 165 0.87 2.37 -17.01
C GLU A 165 0.69 3.56 -17.95
N LYS A 166 -0.46 3.70 -18.60
CA LYS A 166 -0.76 4.87 -19.45
C LYS A 166 -0.81 6.14 -18.62
N VAL A 167 -1.45 6.10 -17.45
CA VAL A 167 -1.52 7.25 -16.55
C VAL A 167 -0.13 7.69 -16.13
N VAL A 168 0.69 6.77 -15.60
CA VAL A 168 2.03 7.08 -15.08
C VAL A 168 3.02 7.44 -16.20
N LYS A 169 3.07 6.68 -17.29
CA LYS A 169 4.12 6.85 -18.33
C LYS A 169 3.78 7.91 -19.37
N LYS A 170 2.49 8.22 -19.60
CA LYS A 170 2.06 9.04 -20.74
C LYS A 170 1.21 10.25 -20.36
N HIS A 171 0.42 10.19 -19.29
CA HIS A 171 -0.58 11.22 -18.98
C HIS A 171 -0.11 12.24 -17.95
N ILE A 172 0.41 11.76 -16.81
CA ILE A 172 0.91 12.63 -15.73
C ILE A 172 2.07 13.50 -16.25
N LEU A 173 2.13 14.75 -15.80
CA LEU A 173 3.21 15.67 -16.15
C LEU A 173 4.58 15.06 -15.79
N LYS A 174 5.47 14.96 -16.78
CA LYS A 174 6.85 14.46 -16.58
C LYS A 174 7.63 15.26 -15.53
N SER A 175 7.35 16.56 -15.41
CA SER A 175 7.97 17.45 -14.42
C SER A 175 7.67 17.05 -12.97
N THR A 176 6.65 16.23 -12.72
CA THR A 176 6.39 15.67 -11.39
C THR A 176 7.48 14.67 -10.96
N GLY A 177 8.19 14.05 -11.89
CA GLY A 177 9.13 12.97 -11.60
C GLY A 177 8.46 11.69 -11.06
N ILE A 178 7.13 11.57 -11.14
CA ILE A 178 6.42 10.34 -10.78
C ILE A 178 6.74 9.27 -11.82
N ALA A 179 7.30 8.16 -11.36
CA ALA A 179 7.63 6.98 -12.15
C ALA A 179 7.37 5.72 -11.30
N PHE A 180 7.38 4.56 -11.94
CA PHE A 180 7.28 3.29 -11.24
C PHE A 180 8.55 2.97 -10.45
N ASP A 181 8.37 2.35 -9.30
CA ASP A 181 9.43 1.90 -8.41
C ASP A 181 10.37 0.88 -9.07
N SER A 182 11.69 1.04 -8.91
CA SER A 182 12.67 0.16 -9.57
C SER A 182 12.88 -1.21 -8.91
N ILE A 183 12.36 -1.42 -7.70
CA ILE A 183 12.48 -2.67 -6.94
C ILE A 183 11.14 -3.41 -6.95
N ASN A 184 10.07 -2.72 -6.61
CA ASN A 184 8.80 -3.33 -6.25
C ASN A 184 7.85 -3.47 -7.43
N TYR A 185 7.98 -2.62 -8.46
CA TYR A 185 7.08 -2.69 -9.61
C TYR A 185 7.45 -3.81 -10.57
N TYR A 186 6.39 -4.49 -11.00
CA TYR A 186 6.33 -5.50 -12.05
C TYR A 186 5.12 -5.20 -12.91
N LYS A 187 5.23 -5.43 -14.22
CA LYS A 187 4.03 -5.39 -15.06
C LYS A 187 3.09 -6.51 -14.65
N GLU A 188 1.80 -6.32 -14.89
CA GLU A 188 0.82 -7.38 -14.64
C GLU A 188 1.18 -8.62 -15.50
N GLY A 189 1.34 -9.77 -14.84
CA GLY A 189 1.85 -11.02 -15.45
C GLY A 189 3.36 -11.25 -15.33
N GLU A 190 4.16 -10.25 -14.94
CA GLU A 190 5.54 -10.45 -14.53
C GLU A 190 5.62 -10.91 -13.07
N HIS A 191 6.71 -11.60 -12.73
CA HIS A 191 6.96 -12.08 -11.37
C HIS A 191 8.32 -11.59 -10.86
N PRO A 192 8.50 -11.50 -9.53
CA PRO A 192 9.79 -11.27 -8.92
C PRO A 192 10.87 -12.22 -9.47
N PRO A 193 12.10 -11.72 -9.73
CA PRO A 193 13.17 -12.55 -10.22
C PRO A 193 13.57 -13.58 -9.16
N ARG A 194 14.28 -14.64 -9.57
CA ARG A 194 14.89 -15.56 -8.61
C ARG A 194 16.07 -14.91 -7.90
N MET A 195 16.27 -15.30 -6.64
CA MET A 195 17.41 -14.90 -5.82
C MET A 195 18.73 -15.26 -6.53
N PRO A 196 19.67 -14.30 -6.69
CA PRO A 196 20.98 -14.59 -7.26
C PRO A 196 21.78 -15.58 -6.41
N LYS A 197 22.57 -16.44 -7.07
CA LYS A 197 23.48 -17.38 -6.39
C LYS A 197 24.78 -16.72 -5.92
N LYS A 198 25.12 -15.56 -6.47
CA LYS A 198 26.35 -14.81 -6.19
C LYS A 198 26.02 -13.32 -6.17
N PHE A 199 26.63 -12.59 -5.23
CA PHE A 199 26.45 -11.16 -5.06
C PHE A 199 27.80 -10.46 -5.27
N ARG A 200 28.09 -10.07 -6.52
CA ARG A 200 29.36 -9.43 -6.90
C ARG A 200 29.17 -8.01 -7.37
N THR A 201 28.03 -7.74 -8.01
CA THR A 201 27.72 -6.46 -8.64
C THR A 201 26.53 -5.80 -7.95
N HIS A 202 26.41 -4.47 -8.09
CA HIS A 202 25.22 -3.75 -7.63
C HIS A 202 23.91 -4.33 -8.20
N ARG A 203 23.94 -4.82 -9.44
CA ARG A 203 22.80 -5.47 -10.09
C ARG A 203 22.38 -6.76 -9.38
N ASP A 204 23.33 -7.55 -8.87
CA ASP A 204 23.00 -8.76 -8.10
C ASP A 204 22.26 -8.40 -6.81
N PHE A 205 22.71 -7.37 -6.09
CA PHE A 205 22.00 -6.89 -4.89
C PHE A 205 20.62 -6.35 -5.21
N LEU A 206 20.48 -5.58 -6.30
CA LEU A 206 19.18 -5.10 -6.75
C LEU A 206 18.25 -6.26 -7.11
N GLN A 207 18.75 -7.28 -7.82
CA GLN A 207 17.97 -8.47 -8.16
C GLN A 207 17.60 -9.28 -6.91
N GLY A 208 18.50 -9.37 -5.92
CA GLY A 208 18.20 -9.97 -4.62
C GLY A 208 17.09 -9.23 -3.89
N ALA A 209 17.18 -7.91 -3.79
CA ALA A 209 16.12 -7.07 -3.19
C ALA A 209 14.78 -7.24 -3.93
N ARG A 210 14.80 -7.22 -5.27
CA ARG A 210 13.62 -7.51 -6.11
C ARG A 210 13.02 -8.88 -5.82
N SER A 211 13.84 -9.91 -5.61
CA SER A 211 13.35 -11.26 -5.34
C SER A 211 12.63 -11.41 -3.99
N LEU A 212 12.91 -10.51 -3.02
CA LEU A 212 12.24 -10.52 -1.72
C LEU A 212 10.76 -10.10 -1.77
N THR A 213 10.35 -9.43 -2.85
CA THR A 213 8.97 -8.94 -3.00
C THR A 213 7.98 -10.04 -3.41
N ALA A 214 8.45 -11.28 -3.55
CA ALA A 214 7.60 -12.44 -3.80
C ALA A 214 6.67 -12.73 -2.61
N ALA A 215 5.48 -13.24 -2.92
CA ALA A 215 4.51 -13.61 -1.90
C ALA A 215 5.00 -14.79 -1.04
N GLY A 216 4.60 -14.79 0.24
CA GLY A 216 4.76 -15.95 1.13
C GLY A 216 6.21 -16.25 1.53
N THR A 217 7.07 -15.24 1.61
CA THR A 217 8.44 -15.41 2.16
C THR A 217 8.37 -15.82 3.64
N GLY A 218 9.26 -16.74 4.06
CA GLY A 218 9.16 -17.40 5.37
C GLY A 218 9.19 -16.42 6.54
N PHE A 219 10.04 -15.39 6.46
CA PHE A 219 10.18 -14.41 7.53
C PHE A 219 8.95 -13.49 7.64
N VAL A 220 8.36 -13.10 6.51
CA VAL A 220 7.14 -12.26 6.48
C VAL A 220 6.02 -12.95 7.19
N LYS A 221 5.75 -14.21 6.81
CA LYS A 221 4.72 -15.01 7.46
C LYS A 221 4.92 -15.06 8.97
N HIS A 222 6.16 -15.26 9.43
CA HIS A 222 6.48 -15.27 10.84
C HIS A 222 6.18 -13.92 11.52
N ILE A 223 6.60 -12.78 10.96
CA ILE A 223 6.42 -11.48 11.63
C ILE A 223 4.98 -10.94 11.53
N THR A 224 4.25 -11.24 10.46
CA THR A 224 2.89 -10.72 10.22
C THR A 224 1.86 -11.42 11.09
N ASP A 225 2.02 -12.71 11.35
CA ASP A 225 1.24 -13.47 12.34
C ASP A 225 1.39 -12.90 13.77
N HIS A 226 2.39 -12.05 13.98
CA HIS A 226 2.68 -11.37 15.24
C HIS A 226 2.47 -9.84 15.18
N GLY A 227 1.82 -9.34 14.12
CA GLY A 227 1.38 -7.94 14.02
C GLY A 227 2.44 -6.93 13.58
N ALA A 228 3.61 -7.36 13.09
CA ALA A 228 4.62 -6.47 12.53
C ALA A 228 4.50 -6.35 11.00
N ASN A 229 4.43 -5.12 10.52
CA ASN A 229 4.33 -4.78 9.09
C ASN A 229 5.45 -3.86 8.61
N LEU A 230 6.20 -3.24 9.52
CA LEU A 230 7.23 -2.25 9.23
C LEU A 230 8.57 -2.62 9.85
N MET A 231 9.55 -2.93 9.00
CA MET A 231 10.93 -3.13 9.42
C MET A 231 11.83 -2.07 8.81
N HIS A 232 12.40 -1.22 9.65
CA HIS A 232 13.36 -0.21 9.26
C HIS A 232 14.75 -0.82 9.17
N LEU A 233 15.35 -0.76 7.98
CA LEU A 233 16.61 -1.39 7.65
C LEU A 233 17.70 -0.34 7.42
N ARG A 234 18.76 -0.39 8.22
CA ARG A 234 20.02 0.31 8.02
C ARG A 234 21.01 -0.63 7.36
N ILE A 235 21.49 -0.26 6.18
CA ILE A 235 22.58 -0.95 5.47
C ILE A 235 23.85 -0.13 5.64
N ILE A 236 24.84 -0.70 6.31
CA ILE A 236 26.16 -0.09 6.52
C ILE A 236 27.03 -0.40 5.29
N MET A 237 27.34 0.62 4.49
CA MET A 237 28.12 0.46 3.27
C MET A 237 29.64 0.51 3.53
N PRO A 238 30.46 -0.10 2.65
CA PRO A 238 31.92 -0.06 2.79
C PRO A 238 32.53 1.34 2.65
N ASP A 239 31.82 2.28 2.01
CA ASP A 239 32.25 3.68 1.84
C ASP A 239 32.02 4.55 3.10
N GLY A 240 31.58 3.93 4.21
CA GLY A 240 31.26 4.61 5.46
C GLY A 240 29.91 5.33 5.45
N LYS A 241 29.14 5.25 4.36
CA LYS A 241 27.78 5.81 4.30
C LYS A 241 26.75 4.76 4.65
N ASP A 242 25.67 5.19 5.29
CA ASP A 242 24.53 4.32 5.53
C ASP A 242 23.46 4.52 4.45
N ARG A 243 22.69 3.45 4.20
CA ARG A 243 21.47 3.48 3.40
C ARG A 243 20.33 3.02 4.26
N VAL A 244 19.27 3.81 4.31
CA VAL A 244 18.04 3.46 5.02
C VAL A 244 16.98 3.04 4.00
N ASN A 245 16.37 1.91 4.26
CA ASN A 245 15.17 1.44 3.57
C ASN A 245 14.18 0.95 4.63
N THR A 246 12.90 0.86 4.27
CA THR A 246 11.87 0.23 5.08
C THR A 246 11.28 -0.92 4.29
N LEU A 247 11.24 -2.10 4.90
CA LEU A 247 10.47 -3.24 4.41
C LEU A 247 9.05 -3.06 4.92
N VAL A 248 8.12 -2.89 3.99
CA VAL A 248 6.70 -2.66 4.23
C VAL A 248 5.94 -3.91 3.78
N VAL A 249 5.30 -4.60 4.72
CA VAL A 249 4.48 -5.76 4.39
C VAL A 249 3.14 -5.30 3.83
N ASN A 250 2.80 -5.80 2.64
CA ASN A 250 1.47 -5.72 2.07
C ASN A 250 0.66 -6.95 2.50
N ARG A 251 -0.13 -6.80 3.57
CA ARG A 251 -0.98 -7.89 4.06
C ARG A 251 -2.14 -8.16 3.10
N TRP A 252 -2.31 -9.41 2.69
CA TRP A 252 -3.43 -9.82 1.86
C TRP A 252 -4.74 -9.78 2.65
N HIS A 253 -5.76 -9.12 2.09
CA HIS A 253 -7.12 -9.13 2.62
C HIS A 253 -8.06 -9.60 1.51
N ASP A 254 -8.77 -10.70 1.69
CA ASP A 254 -9.80 -11.15 0.74
C ASP A 254 -10.87 -10.08 0.52
N ASN A 255 -11.17 -9.31 1.56
CA ASN A 255 -12.07 -8.16 1.54
C ASN A 255 -11.88 -7.25 2.79
N VAL A 256 -11.78 -5.93 2.59
CA VAL A 256 -11.67 -4.94 3.69
C VAL A 256 -13.01 -4.32 4.12
N ASN A 257 -14.14 -4.77 3.56
CA ASN A 257 -15.51 -4.39 3.92
C ASN A 257 -15.97 -5.14 5.18
N SER A 258 -15.36 -4.86 6.32
CA SER A 258 -15.84 -5.32 7.63
C SER A 258 -15.41 -4.39 8.74
N LEU A 259 -16.27 -4.26 9.75
CA LEU A 259 -15.94 -3.60 11.02
C LEU A 259 -15.26 -4.54 12.02
N PHE A 260 -15.44 -5.87 11.85
CA PHE A 260 -14.98 -6.89 12.79
C PHE A 260 -14.47 -8.15 12.07
N GLY A 261 -13.64 -8.94 12.74
CA GLY A 261 -13.20 -10.25 12.24
C GLY A 261 -12.31 -10.19 11.01
N GLU A 262 -11.48 -9.14 10.89
CA GLU A 262 -10.50 -8.96 9.81
C GLU A 262 -9.58 -10.17 9.67
N GLU A 263 -9.19 -10.78 10.79
CA GLU A 263 -8.34 -11.99 10.85
C GLU A 263 -8.83 -13.13 9.95
N LYS A 264 -10.15 -13.31 9.79
CA LYS A 264 -10.74 -14.38 8.96
C LYS A 264 -10.59 -14.14 7.46
N ARG A 265 -10.09 -12.97 7.07
CA ARG A 265 -9.95 -12.52 5.67
C ARG A 265 -8.48 -12.33 5.29
N LEU A 266 -7.57 -12.57 6.23
CA LEU A 266 -6.14 -12.51 6.00
C LEU A 266 -5.64 -13.85 5.49
N ASP A 267 -4.66 -13.82 4.60
CA ASP A 267 -3.96 -15.01 4.11
C ASP A 267 -2.47 -14.68 4.01
N SER A 268 -1.72 -15.01 5.06
CA SER A 268 -0.30 -14.67 5.15
C SER A 268 0.56 -15.35 4.09
N ASN A 269 0.06 -16.39 3.41
CA ASN A 269 0.77 -17.00 2.28
C ASN A 269 0.72 -16.13 1.01
N LYS A 270 -0.16 -15.14 0.97
CA LYS A 270 -0.29 -14.16 -0.12
C LYS A 270 0.29 -12.79 0.23
N ASP A 271 0.81 -12.61 1.45
CA ASP A 271 1.48 -11.38 1.86
C ASP A 271 2.75 -11.18 1.03
N THR A 272 2.99 -9.94 0.59
CA THR A 272 4.20 -9.52 -0.13
C THR A 272 4.94 -8.45 0.69
N ILE A 273 6.15 -8.07 0.25
CA ILE A 273 6.91 -6.95 0.82
C ILE A 273 7.24 -5.97 -0.28
N ASP A 274 7.10 -4.69 0.03
CA ASP A 274 7.75 -3.61 -0.70
C ASP A 274 8.98 -3.10 0.07
N ILE A 275 10.08 -2.86 -0.64
CA ILE A 275 11.29 -2.25 -0.10
C ILE A 275 11.32 -0.79 -0.53
N ILE A 276 11.05 0.11 0.41
CA ILE A 276 10.94 1.54 0.15
C ILE A 276 12.17 2.26 0.67
N LYS A 277 12.72 3.20 -0.11
CA LYS A 277 13.85 4.01 0.34
C LYS A 277 13.43 4.94 1.47
N GLY A 278 14.27 5.02 2.50
CA GLY A 278 14.05 5.87 3.67
C GLY A 278 13.09 5.27 4.68
N SER A 279 12.59 6.14 5.55
CA SER A 279 11.72 5.79 6.68
C SER A 279 10.26 5.82 6.26
N VAL A 280 9.51 4.74 6.52
CA VAL A 280 8.08 4.67 6.23
C VAL A 280 7.27 4.46 7.51
N GLY A 281 6.33 5.36 7.76
CA GLY A 281 5.45 5.34 8.91
C GLY A 281 6.12 5.79 10.21
N SER A 282 5.31 6.21 11.18
CA SER A 282 5.79 6.69 12.48
C SER A 282 5.98 5.59 13.52
N TYR A 283 5.54 4.37 13.22
CA TYR A 283 5.53 3.23 14.15
C TYR A 283 6.41 2.09 13.65
N PRO A 284 7.75 2.14 13.86
CA PRO A 284 8.61 1.02 13.49
C PRO A 284 8.21 -0.21 14.32
N ASN A 285 8.02 -1.35 13.66
CA ASN A 285 7.81 -2.61 14.38
C ASN A 285 9.13 -3.30 14.69
N LEU A 286 10.11 -3.18 13.80
CA LEU A 286 11.44 -3.79 13.91
C LEU A 286 12.51 -2.85 13.35
N PHE A 287 13.68 -2.86 13.99
CA PHE A 287 14.91 -2.31 13.42
C PHE A 287 15.83 -3.45 12.98
N ALA A 288 16.39 -3.32 11.79
CA ALA A 288 17.42 -4.19 11.27
C ALA A 288 18.67 -3.38 10.92
N VAL A 289 19.85 -3.88 11.31
CA VAL A 289 21.14 -3.29 10.99
C VAL A 289 22.00 -4.35 10.32
N VAL A 290 22.36 -4.11 9.06
CA VAL A 290 23.04 -5.10 8.22
C VAL A 290 24.25 -4.47 7.56
N HIS A 291 25.42 -5.08 7.69
CA HIS A 291 26.58 -4.68 6.88
C HIS A 291 26.40 -5.14 5.44
N HIS A 292 26.84 -4.33 4.47
CA HIS A 292 26.71 -4.66 3.05
C HIS A 292 27.27 -6.06 2.69
N LYS A 293 28.35 -6.49 3.35
CA LYS A 293 28.95 -7.82 3.15
C LYS A 293 28.04 -8.99 3.58
N ASP A 294 27.15 -8.73 4.54
CA ASP A 294 26.22 -9.71 5.14
C ASP A 294 24.85 -9.71 4.45
N MET A 295 24.60 -8.79 3.52
CA MET A 295 23.33 -8.69 2.78
C MET A 295 22.89 -9.99 2.09
N PRO A 296 23.79 -10.82 1.48
CA PRO A 296 23.38 -12.11 0.91
C PRO A 296 22.79 -13.06 1.96
N ASP A 297 23.39 -13.09 3.16
CA ASP A 297 22.89 -13.90 4.27
C ASP A 297 21.58 -13.34 4.82
N PHE A 298 21.45 -12.02 4.95
CA PHE A 298 20.20 -11.39 5.33
C PHE A 298 19.07 -11.69 4.33
N PHE A 299 19.33 -11.61 3.02
CA PHE A 299 18.33 -11.95 2.00
C PHE A 299 17.89 -13.41 2.07
N ASP A 300 18.82 -14.34 2.28
CA ASP A 300 18.49 -15.75 2.47
C ASP A 300 17.63 -15.96 3.73
N LEU A 301 17.95 -15.29 4.84
CA LEU A 301 17.14 -15.31 6.06
C LEU A 301 15.69 -14.88 5.77
N ILE A 302 15.48 -13.74 5.10
CA ILE A 302 14.13 -13.24 4.83
C ILE A 302 13.29 -14.23 4.01
N VAL A 303 13.90 -14.86 2.99
CA VAL A 303 13.19 -15.80 2.11
C VAL A 303 12.92 -17.13 2.80
N ASN A 304 13.94 -17.70 3.44
CA ASN A 304 13.97 -19.11 3.86
C ASN A 304 13.77 -19.32 5.36
N PHE A 305 13.47 -18.27 6.12
CA PHE A 305 13.27 -18.36 7.58
C PHE A 305 12.29 -19.49 7.94
N ASP A 306 12.77 -20.42 8.77
CA ASP A 306 11.99 -21.56 9.26
C ASP A 306 11.80 -21.60 10.78
N GLY A 307 12.40 -20.65 11.51
CA GLY A 307 12.34 -20.58 12.97
C GLY A 307 13.27 -21.55 13.70
N SER A 308 14.18 -22.23 12.99
CA SER A 308 15.23 -23.04 13.58
C SER A 308 16.16 -22.20 14.46
N GLU A 309 16.87 -22.85 15.39
CA GLU A 309 17.86 -22.18 16.25
C GLU A 309 18.90 -21.40 15.44
N LYS A 310 19.35 -21.97 14.30
CA LYS A 310 20.27 -21.32 13.36
C LYS A 310 19.70 -20.00 12.82
N ASP A 311 18.45 -19.99 12.39
CA ASP A 311 17.82 -18.78 11.86
C ASP A 311 17.49 -17.78 12.96
N MET A 312 17.16 -18.23 14.18
CA MET A 312 17.00 -17.36 15.32
C MET A 312 18.30 -16.65 15.72
N GLU A 313 19.46 -17.32 15.60
CA GLU A 313 20.76 -16.66 15.78
C GLU A 313 21.04 -15.60 14.70
N ARG A 314 20.62 -15.84 13.45
CA ARG A 314 20.70 -14.83 12.37
C ARG A 314 19.74 -13.67 12.62
N VAL A 315 18.55 -13.93 13.17
CA VAL A 315 17.61 -12.88 13.61
C VAL A 315 18.26 -12.03 14.70
N LYS A 316 18.87 -12.61 15.73
CA LYS A 316 19.64 -11.88 16.77
C LYS A 316 20.80 -11.06 16.18
N LYS A 317 21.45 -11.58 15.14
CA LYS A 317 22.56 -10.88 14.47
C LYS A 317 22.12 -9.59 13.78
N TYR A 318 20.96 -9.58 13.14
CA TYR A 318 20.53 -8.48 12.27
C TYR A 318 19.41 -7.61 12.84
N LEU A 319 18.52 -8.18 13.65
CA LEU A 319 17.34 -7.49 14.19
C LEU A 319 17.51 -7.18 15.67
N LEU A 320 17.01 -6.02 16.06
CA LEU A 320 17.15 -5.50 17.41
C LEU A 320 15.90 -5.84 18.23
N SER A 321 16.06 -6.65 19.28
CA SER A 321 15.05 -6.77 20.33
C SER A 321 15.03 -5.51 21.20
N ARG A 322 13.90 -5.20 21.84
CA ARG A 322 13.82 -4.12 22.84
C ARG A 322 14.75 -4.31 24.04
N SER A 323 15.12 -5.56 24.33
CA SER A 323 16.04 -5.89 25.43
C SER A 323 17.51 -5.83 25.02
N ASP A 324 17.81 -5.55 23.74
CA ASP A 324 19.19 -5.45 23.27
C ASP A 324 19.88 -4.24 23.91
N SER A 325 21.10 -4.44 24.43
CA SER A 325 21.94 -3.38 24.98
C SER A 325 22.16 -2.19 24.02
N LYS A 326 22.11 -2.41 22.71
CA LYS A 326 22.27 -1.41 21.65
C LYS A 326 20.96 -0.84 21.14
N PHE A 327 19.82 -1.20 21.73
CA PHE A 327 18.52 -0.78 21.25
C PHE A 327 18.39 0.75 21.19
N TRP A 328 18.72 1.44 22.29
CA TRP A 328 18.60 2.90 22.35
C TRP A 328 19.58 3.63 21.44
N GLU A 329 20.83 3.15 21.35
CA GLU A 329 21.81 3.69 20.39
C GLU A 329 21.30 3.58 18.94
N THR A 330 20.72 2.43 18.60
CA THR A 330 20.18 2.17 17.26
C THR A 330 18.94 3.01 16.99
N PHE A 331 18.02 3.11 17.97
CA PHE A 331 16.83 3.95 17.89
C PHE A 331 17.21 5.42 17.67
N ASP A 332 18.12 5.96 18.48
CA ASP A 332 18.60 7.33 18.37
C ASP A 332 19.28 7.57 17.02
N TRP A 333 20.01 6.59 16.51
CA TRP A 333 20.58 6.67 15.17
C TRP A 333 19.50 6.80 14.09
N PHE A 334 18.46 5.96 14.13
CA PHE A 334 17.36 6.01 13.16
C PHE A 334 16.58 7.32 13.29
N GLN A 335 16.26 7.76 14.51
CA GLN A 335 15.56 9.02 14.74
C GLN A 335 16.37 10.21 14.23
N ASN A 336 17.68 10.25 14.50
CA ASN A 336 18.56 11.30 14.00
C ASN A 336 18.70 11.27 12.48
N HIS A 337 18.73 10.08 11.87
CA HIS A 337 18.70 9.95 10.42
C HIS A 337 17.40 10.51 9.84
N PHE A 338 16.25 10.16 10.44
CA PHE A 338 14.93 10.62 10.00
C PHE A 338 14.82 12.15 10.09
N ASN A 339 15.24 12.74 11.21
CA ASN A 339 15.29 14.20 11.41
C ASN A 339 16.14 14.91 10.35
N LYS A 340 17.24 14.31 9.90
CA LYS A 340 18.12 14.87 8.86
C LYS A 340 17.56 14.68 7.46
N ALA A 341 16.90 13.54 7.20
CA ALA A 341 16.38 13.19 5.89
C ALA A 341 15.12 13.98 5.53
N ASP A 342 14.27 14.30 6.53
CA ASP A 342 13.04 15.07 6.34
C ASP A 342 12.85 16.10 7.47
N PRO A 343 13.65 17.18 7.52
CA PRO A 343 13.64 18.12 8.65
C PRO A 343 12.32 18.86 8.85
N LEU A 344 11.41 18.86 7.86
CA LEU A 344 10.12 19.55 7.95
C LEU A 344 9.00 18.64 8.43
N GLN A 345 9.02 17.35 8.07
CA GLN A 345 7.95 16.40 8.40
C GLN A 345 8.39 15.31 9.38
N ALA A 346 9.68 15.22 9.72
CA ALA A 346 10.18 14.26 10.69
C ALA A 346 9.49 14.49 12.04
N GLY A 347 8.63 13.53 12.39
CA GLY A 347 8.10 13.37 13.73
C GLY A 347 8.97 12.45 14.57
N LEU A 348 8.43 11.99 15.70
CA LEU A 348 9.06 10.98 16.53
C LEU A 348 8.63 9.58 16.10
N TYR A 349 9.59 8.65 16.12
CA TYR A 349 9.27 7.24 16.09
C TYR A 349 8.58 6.83 17.38
N ASP A 350 7.35 6.36 17.26
CA ASP A 350 6.56 5.85 18.36
C ASP A 350 6.77 4.32 18.48
N LEU A 351 7.43 3.93 19.57
CA LEU A 351 7.74 2.54 19.87
C LEU A 351 6.55 1.74 20.40
N ASN A 352 5.34 2.30 20.60
CA ASN A 352 4.18 1.59 21.14
C ASN A 352 3.82 0.28 20.40
N ARG A 353 4.21 0.20 19.12
CA ARG A 353 3.98 -0.95 18.23
C ARG A 353 5.24 -1.74 17.90
N TYR A 354 6.35 -1.42 18.56
CA TYR A 354 7.58 -2.17 18.39
C TYR A 354 7.38 -3.61 18.90
N TYR A 355 7.92 -4.56 18.16
CA TYR A 355 7.67 -5.98 18.38
C TYR A 355 8.02 -6.39 19.81
N ARG A 356 7.08 -7.08 20.47
CA ARG A 356 7.08 -7.24 21.93
C ARG A 356 7.82 -8.47 22.43
N LYS A 357 7.94 -9.52 21.62
CA LYS A 357 8.65 -10.73 22.05
C LYS A 357 10.14 -10.42 22.09
N VAL A 358 10.77 -10.85 23.17
CA VAL A 358 12.21 -10.82 23.35
C VAL A 358 12.78 -12.11 22.76
N TRP A 359 13.90 -12.02 22.06
CA TRP A 359 14.73 -13.16 21.65
C TRP A 359 16.19 -12.89 21.99
#